data_AF-A0A1G2SFY9-F1
#
_entry.id   AF-A0A1G2SFY9-F1
#
_cell.length_a   1.000
_cell.length_b   1.000
_cell.length_c   1.000
_cell.angle_alpha   90.00
_cell.angle_beta   90.00
_cell.angle_gamma   90.00
#
_symmetry.space_group_name_H-M   'P 1'
#
loop_
_entity.id
_entity.type
_entity.pdbx_description
1 polymer ?
#
loop_
_entity_poly.entity_id
_entity_poly.type
_entity_poly.pdbx_seq_one_letter_code
_entity_poly.pdbx_strand_id
1 'polypeptide(L)' 'MRYLGIDYGTKRVGVAVSDEGGTMAFPYAILESDETKFKNPLEIITNAINEYLHLATLQKIDILKNKQIGNR' A
#
# COMPACT_ATOMS: atom_id res chain seq x y z
N MET A 1 14.88 1.03 -1.56
CA MET A 1 13.61 1.53 -2.15
C MET A 1 12.63 0.39 -2.12
N ARG A 2 11.35 0.62 -1.85
CA ARG A 2 10.34 -0.45 -1.88
C ARG A 2 9.71 -0.55 -3.27
N TYR A 3 9.40 -1.77 -3.68
CA TYR A 3 8.69 -2.09 -4.92
C TYR A 3 7.24 -2.46 -4.64
N LEU A 4 6.37 -2.11 -5.58
CA LEU A 4 4.97 -2.52 -5.57
C LEU A 4 4.79 -3.61 -6.63
N GLY A 5 4.42 -4.81 -6.19
CA GLY A 5 4.01 -5.91 -7.06
C GLY A 5 2.50 -5.83 -7.33
N ILE A 6 2.11 -5.95 -8.59
CA ILE A 6 0.71 -5.97 -9.03
C ILE A 6 0.46 -7.24 -9.83
N ASP A 7 -0.47 -8.07 -9.38
CA ASP A 7 -0.97 -9.23 -10.10
C ASP A 7 -2.38 -8.94 -10.62
N TYR A 8 -2.49 -8.66 -11.93
CA TYR A 8 -3.72 -8.17 -12.53
C TYR A 8 -4.59 -9.32 -13.07
N GLY A 9 -5.60 -9.70 -12.30
CA GLY A 9 -6.66 -10.62 -12.71
C GLY A 9 -7.96 -9.89 -13.05
N THR A 10 -8.77 -10.48 -13.94
CA THR A 10 -10.05 -9.89 -14.38
C THR A 10 -11.10 -9.78 -13.28
N LYS A 11 -10.99 -10.58 -12.22
CA LYS A 11 -11.90 -10.54 -11.06
C LYS A 11 -11.26 -9.89 -9.82
N ARG A 12 -9.93 -9.98 -9.71
CA ARG A 12 -9.19 -9.59 -8.51
C ARG A 12 -7.80 -9.10 -8.90
N VAL A 13 -7.33 -8.07 -8.21
CA VAL A 13 -5.96 -7.58 -8.33
C VAL A 13 -5.22 -7.79 -7.02
N GLY A 14 -4.13 -8.55 -7.07
CA GLY A 14 -3.23 -8.74 -5.93
C GLY A 14 -2.23 -7.60 -5.84
N VAL A 15 -2.00 -7.09 -4.63
CA VAL A 15 -1.00 -6.05 -4.35
C VAL A 15 -0.01 -6.60 -3.33
N ALA A 16 1.28 -6.46 -3.61
CA ALA A 16 2.37 -6.83 -2.71
C ALA A 16 3.37 -5.68 -2.57
N VAL A 17 3.99 -5.53 -1.40
CA VAL A 17 5.01 -4.50 -1.16
C VAL A 17 6.31 -5.17 -0.73
N SER A 18 7.42 -4.75 -1.32
CA SER A 18 8.74 -5.26 -0.92
C SER A 18 9.21 -4.70 0.41
N ASP A 19 10.13 -5.42 1.03
CA ASP A 19 11.01 -4.90 2.05
C ASP A 19 11.88 -3.74 1.51
N GLU A 20 12.61 -3.09 2.42
CA GLU A 20 13.41 -1.90 2.10
C GLU A 20 14.60 -2.18 1.17
N GLY A 21 15.10 -3.41 1.25
CA GLY A 21 16.14 -3.95 0.37
C GLY A 21 15.62 -4.38 -1.01
N GLY A 22 14.30 -4.42 -1.22
CA GLY A 22 13.71 -4.80 -2.50
C GLY A 22 13.92 -6.26 -2.89
N THR A 23 14.16 -7.13 -1.90
CA THR A 23 14.51 -8.54 -2.10
C THR A 23 13.33 -9.47 -1.84
N MET A 24 12.43 -9.10 -0.93
CA MET A 24 11.28 -9.93 -0.56
C MET A 24 10.00 -9.10 -0.54
N ALA A 25 8.97 -9.59 -1.24
CA ALA A 25 7.64 -8.99 -1.26
C ALA A 25 6.68 -9.73 -0.34
N PHE A 26 5.87 -8.95 0.38
CA PHE A 26 4.82 -9.46 1.26
C PHE A 26 3.44 -9.07 0.70
N PRO A 27 2.43 -9.95 0.83
CA PRO A 27 1.05 -9.61 0.46
C PRO A 27 0.58 -8.37 1.22
N TYR A 28 -0.03 -7.43 0.51
CA TYR A 28 -0.56 -6.20 1.10
C TYR A 28 -2.10 -6.18 1.04
N ALA A 29 -2.67 -6.34 -0.15
CA ALA A 29 -4.12 -6.30 -0.34
C ALA A 29 -4.57 -7.14 -1.53
N ILE A 30 -5.86 -7.50 -1.54
CA ILE A 30 -6.56 -8.03 -2.70
C ILE A 30 -7.71 -7.07 -2.99
N LEU A 31 -7.72 -6.51 -4.20
CA LEU A 31 -8.75 -5.58 -4.65
C LEU A 31 -9.75 -6.32 -5.54
N GLU A 32 -11.03 -6.23 -5.23
CA GLU A 32 -12.08 -6.82 -6.06
C GLU A 32 -12.32 -5.95 -7.29
N SER A 33 -12.17 -6.54 -8.48
CA SER A 33 -12.51 -5.87 -9.74
C SER A 33 -14.00 -6.03 -9.97
N ASP A 34 -14.79 -5.21 -9.30
CA ASP A 34 -16.19 -5.01 -9.69
C ASP A 34 -16.16 -4.33 -11.07
N GLU A 35 -16.75 -4.98 -12.10
CA GLU A 35 -16.80 -4.49 -13.48
C GLU A 35 -17.35 -3.05 -13.57
N THR A 36 -18.07 -2.61 -12.52
CA THR A 36 -18.62 -1.27 -12.40
C THR A 36 -17.71 -0.26 -11.69
N LYS A 37 -16.82 -0.69 -10.79
CA LYS A 37 -16.01 0.20 -9.93
C LYS A 37 -14.60 0.46 -10.45
N PHE A 38 -14.00 -0.49 -11.15
CA PHE A 38 -12.63 -0.33 -11.65
C PHE A 38 -12.60 -0.46 -13.17
N LYS A 39 -12.94 0.63 -13.84
CA LYS A 39 -12.91 0.70 -15.32
C LYS A 39 -11.48 0.76 -15.86
N ASN A 40 -10.50 1.13 -15.03
CA ASN A 40 -9.13 1.35 -15.46
C ASN A 40 -8.12 0.74 -14.46
N PRO A 41 -7.19 -0.13 -14.91
CA PRO A 41 -6.09 -0.64 -14.10
C PRO A 41 -5.27 0.45 -13.38
N LEU A 42 -5.16 1.65 -13.96
CA LEU A 42 -4.44 2.77 -13.36
C LEU A 42 -5.09 3.28 -12.07
N GLU A 43 -6.42 3.22 -11.97
CA GLU A 43 -7.16 3.66 -10.78
C GLU A 43 -6.90 2.70 -9.61
N ILE A 44 -6.83 1.40 -9.88
CA ILE A 44 -6.47 0.36 -8.91
C ILE A 44 -5.07 0.61 -8.36
N ILE A 45 -4.09 0.83 -9.25
CA ILE A 45 -2.69 1.09 -8.87
C ILE A 45 -2.58 2.39 -8.05
N THR A 46 -3.28 3.44 -8.47
CA THR A 46 -3.25 4.74 -7.79
C THR A 46 -3.83 4.64 -6.39
N ASN A 47 -4.96 3.94 -6.22
CA ASN A 47 -5.58 3.74 -4.92
C ASN A 47 -4.70 2.88 -3.99
N ALA A 48 -4.09 1.80 -4.52
CA ALA A 48 -3.16 0.97 -3.75
C ALA A 48 -1.94 1.76 -3.25
N ILE A 49 -1.36 2.62 -4.10
CA ILE A 49 -0.24 3.50 -3.72
C ILE A 49 -0.68 4.50 -2.66
N ASN A 50 -1.84 5.14 -2.83
CA ASN A 50 -2.34 6.15 -1.90
C ASN A 50 -2.66 5.56 -0.51
N GLU A 51 -3.26 4.38 -0.47
CA GLU A 51 -3.55 3.68 0.79
C GLU A 51 -2.26 3.33 1.54
N TYR A 52 -1.27 2.78 0.83
CA TYR A 52 0.04 2.49 1.39
C TYR A 52 0.74 3.75 1.94
N LEU A 53 0.73 4.85 1.18
CA LEU A 53 1.32 6.12 1.59
C LEU A 53 0.59 6.74 2.79
N HIS A 54 -0.74 6.64 2.83
CA HIS A 54 -1.55 7.16 3.94
C HIS A 54 -1.21 6.44 5.25
N LEU A 55 -1.18 5.11 5.24
CA LEU A 55 -0.83 4.31 6.42
C LEU A 55 0.60 4.58 6.90
N ALA A 56 1.56 4.68 5.98
CA ALA A 56 2.95 5.00 6.31
C ALA A 56 3.08 6.40 6.95
N THR A 57 2.25 7.35 6.52
CA THR A 57 2.23 8.71 7.07
C THR A 57 1.64 8.74 8.48
N LEU A 58 0.52 8.02 8.71
CA LEU A 58 -0.10 7.93 10.03
C LEU A 58 0.85 7.29 11.06
N GLN A 59 1.51 6.18 10.72
CA GLN A 59 2.50 5.54 11.60
C GLN A 59 3.64 6.49 11.97
N LYS A 60 4.14 7.28 11.01
CA LYS A 60 5.20 8.26 11.25
C LYS A 60 4.74 9.37 12.20
N ILE A 61 3.51 9.84 12.07
CA ILE A 61 2.93 10.84 13.00
C ILE A 61 2.84 10.28 14.42
N ASP A 62 2.38 9.03 14.58
CA ASP A 62 2.25 8.42 15.91
C ASP A 62 3.60 8.19 16.59
N ILE A 63 4.62 7.74 15.85
CA ILE A 63 6.00 7.63 16.36
C ILE A 63 6.51 9.00 16.82
N LEU A 64 6.30 10.05 16.03
CA LEU A 64 6.76 11.40 16.37
C LEU A 64 6.06 11.97 17.61
N LYS A 65 4.74 11.73 17.76
CA LYS A 65 3.98 12.11 18.96
C LYS A 65 4.52 11.40 20.20
N ASN A 66 4.75 10.09 20.12
CA ASN A 66 5.25 9.31 21.25
C ASN A 66 6.69 9.70 21.63
N LYS A 67 7.53 10.06 20.65
CA LYS A 67 8.91 10.53 20.90
C LYS A 67 8.98 11.92 21.55
N GLN A 68 7.99 12.79 21.31
CA GLN A 68 7.90 14.09 22.00
C GLN A 68 7.42 13.98 23.45
N ILE A 69 6.65 12.94 23.79
CA ILE A 69 6.15 12.71 25.15
C ILE A 69 7.23 12.09 26.06
N GLY A 70 8.10 11.21 25.51
CA GLY A 70 9.18 10.57 26.26
C GLY A 70 10.44 11.43 26.52
N ASN A 71 10.48 12.65 25.99
CA ASN A 71 11.58 13.63 26.19
C ASN A 71 11.21 14.74 27.20
N ARG A 72 10.19 14.53 28.04
CA ARG A 72 9.84 15.38 29.18
C ARG A 72 10.22 14.72 30.49
#